data_AF-A0A834HTT6-F1
#
_entry.id   AF-A0A834HTT6-F1
#
_cell.length_a   1.000
_cell.length_b   1.000
_cell.length_c   1.000
_cell.angle_alpha   90.00
_cell.angle_beta   90.00
_cell.angle_gamma   90.00
#
_symmetry.space_group_name_H-M   'P 1'
#
loop_
_entity.id
_entity.type
_entity.pdbx_description
1 polymer ?
#
loop_
_entity_poly.entity_id
_entity_poly.type
_entity_poly.pdbx_seq_one_letter_code
_entity_poly.pdbx_strand_id
1 'polypeptide(L)' 'MDKNEFHVLIKYCFLKGKNTVEAKTWLDDKFPDTAPGKSTINDWYAKFRSGEMSTEDGDRSGSQKKLLPTETIKKSTK' A
#
# COMPACT_ATOMS: atom_id res chain seq x y z
N MET A 1 -13.76 4.39 -11.36
CA MET A 1 -12.43 3.93 -10.96
C MET A 1 -12.46 3.68 -9.48
N ASP A 2 -12.16 2.46 -9.06
CA ASP A 2 -12.16 2.06 -7.67
C ASP A 2 -10.91 2.58 -6.95
N LYS A 3 -10.99 2.68 -5.62
CA LYS A 3 -9.88 3.16 -4.79
C LYS A 3 -8.61 2.33 -5.01
N ASN A 4 -8.77 1.02 -5.14
CA ASN A 4 -7.66 0.09 -5.36
C ASN A 4 -6.97 0.32 -6.72
N GLU A 5 -7.71 0.73 -7.75
CA GLU A 5 -7.13 1.07 -9.05
C GLU A 5 -6.25 2.32 -8.96
N PHE A 6 -6.69 3.32 -8.20
CA PHE A 6 -5.85 4.51 -7.96
C PHE A 6 -4.56 4.18 -7.21
N HIS A 7 -4.57 3.22 -6.28
CA HIS A 7 -3.34 2.79 -5.60
C HIS A 7 -2.33 2.18 -6.58
N VAL A 8 -2.79 1.41 -7.57
CA VAL A 8 -1.96 0.87 -8.65
C VAL A 8 -1.37 1.99 -9.50
N LEU A 9 -2.16 3.01 -9.83
CA LEU A 9 -1.70 4.16 -10.61
C LEU A 9 -0.69 5.04 -9.84
N ILE A 10 -0.90 5.24 -8.54
CA ILE A 10 0.04 5.96 -7.67
C ILE A 10 1.35 5.17 -7.58
N LYS A 11 1.29 3.84 -7.42
CA LYS A 11 2.47 2.96 -7.44
C LYS A 11 3.21 3.06 -8.77
N TYR A 12 2.50 3.07 -9.89
CA TYR A 12 3.09 3.26 -11.21
C TYR A 12 3.84 4.60 -11.30
N CYS A 13 3.25 5.70 -10.82
CA CYS A 13 3.92 7.00 -10.80
C CYS A 13 5.20 6.99 -9.95
N PHE A 14 5.15 6.34 -8.78
CA PHE A 14 6.31 6.17 -7.91
C PHE A 14 7.44 5.38 -8.59
N LEU A 15 7.13 4.26 -9.24
CA LEU A 15 8.11 3.43 -9.97
C LEU A 15 8.71 4.16 -11.18
N LYS A 16 7.96 5.09 -11.78
CA LYS A 16 8.46 5.97 -12.86
C LYS A 16 9.31 7.12 -12.35
N GLY A 17 9.55 7.23 -11.04
CA GLY A 17 10.36 8.29 -10.44
C GLY A 17 9.67 9.65 -10.38
N LYS A 18 8.35 9.72 -10.61
CA LYS A 18 7.59 10.97 -10.50
C LYS A 18 7.45 11.36 -9.04
N ASN A 19 7.56 12.65 -8.73
CA ASN A 19 7.26 13.16 -7.40
C ASN A 19 5.73 13.22 -7.15
N THR A 20 5.31 13.50 -5.91
CA THR A 20 3.88 13.51 -5.55
C THR A 20 3.08 14.61 -6.24
N VAL A 21 3.71 15.73 -6.60
CA VAL A 21 3.07 16.83 -7.33
C VAL A 21 2.82 16.42 -8.78
N GLU A 22 3.81 15.84 -9.45
CA GLU A 22 3.69 15.33 -10.82
C GLU A 22 2.67 14.20 -10.91
N ALA A 23 2.66 13.29 -9.92
CA ALA A 23 1.67 12.23 -9.84
C ALA A 23 0.26 12.81 -9.67
N LYS A 24 0.09 13.81 -8.81
CA LYS A 24 -1.20 14.51 -8.61
C LYS A 24 -1.66 15.19 -9.89
N THR A 25 -0.82 15.99 -10.53
CA THR A 25 -1.18 16.68 -11.78
C THR A 25 -1.55 15.68 -12.87
N TRP A 26 -0.84 14.57 -12.97
CA TRP A 26 -1.15 13.52 -13.94
C TRP A 26 -2.48 12.80 -13.63
N LEU A 27 -2.80 12.56 -12.36
CA LEU A 27 -4.08 11.99 -11.94
C LEU A 27 -5.24 12.97 -12.14
N ASP A 28 -5.05 14.24 -11.79
CA ASP A 28 -6.05 15.31 -12.00
C ASP A 28 -6.34 15.51 -13.51
N ASP A 29 -5.33 15.40 -14.37
CA ASP A 29 -5.48 15.49 -15.84
C ASP A 29 -6.26 14.31 -16.43
N LYS A 30 -5.99 13.10 -15.95
CA LYS A 30 -6.60 11.86 -16.47
C LYS A 30 -7.96 11.55 -15.84
N PHE A 31 -8.19 11.98 -14.61
CA PHE A 31 -9.35 11.64 -13.79
C PHE A 31 -9.91 12.86 -13.03
N PRO A 32 -10.30 13.95 -13.71
CA PRO A 32 -10.62 15.23 -13.08
C PRO A 32 -11.70 15.16 -11.99
N ASP A 33 -12.73 14.31 -12.17
CA ASP A 33 -13.84 14.18 -11.21
C ASP A 33 -13.61 13.14 -10.10
N THR A 34 -12.64 12.24 -10.29
CA THR A 34 -12.46 11.06 -9.41
C THR A 34 -11.05 10.94 -8.84
N ALA A 35 -10.16 11.85 -9.19
CA ALA A 35 -8.77 11.84 -8.76
C ALA A 35 -8.66 11.83 -7.22
N PRO A 36 -7.74 11.03 -6.66
CA PRO A 36 -7.52 11.00 -5.23
C PRO A 36 -6.90 12.32 -4.75
N GLY A 37 -7.27 12.73 -3.55
CA GLY A 37 -6.72 13.93 -2.93
C GLY A 37 -5.20 13.84 -2.69
N LYS A 38 -4.57 15.00 -2.53
CA LYS A 38 -3.12 15.12 -2.27
C LYS A 38 -2.65 14.28 -1.07
N SER A 39 -3.46 14.23 -0.01
CA SER A 39 -3.14 13.47 1.21
C SER A 39 -3.02 11.97 0.91
N THR A 40 -3.98 11.40 0.18
CA THR A 40 -3.95 9.98 -0.23
C THR A 40 -2.70 9.65 -1.03
N ILE A 41 -2.34 10.50 -2.00
CA ILE A 41 -1.11 10.32 -2.80
C ILE A 41 0.13 10.33 -1.91
N ASN A 42 0.22 11.29 -0.97
CA ASN A 42 1.36 11.39 -0.06
C ASN A 42 1.48 10.18 0.87
N ASP A 43 0.37 9.69 1.43
CA ASP A 43 0.33 8.54 2.32
C ASP A 43 0.83 7.28 1.60
N TRP A 44 0.36 7.03 0.38
CA TRP A 44 0.82 5.92 -0.44
C TRP A 44 2.29 6.05 -0.84
N TYR A 45 2.74 7.24 -1.20
CA TYR A 45 4.16 7.49 -1.46
C TYR A 45 5.04 7.28 -0.22
N ALA A 46 4.54 7.53 0.99
CA ALA A 46 5.27 7.21 2.22
C ALA A 46 5.38 5.69 2.42
N LYS A 47 4.30 4.93 2.18
CA LYS A 47 4.31 3.46 2.22
C LYS A 47 5.30 2.87 1.22
N PHE A 48 5.28 3.32 -0.04
CA PHE A 48 6.21 2.85 -1.06
C PHE A 48 7.66 3.16 -0.74
N ARG A 49 7.95 4.32 -0.12
CA ARG A 49 9.29 4.65 0.38
C ARG A 49 9.75 3.76 1.52
N SER A 50 8.82 3.24 2.33
CA SER A 50 9.09 2.28 3.40
C SER A 50 9.30 0.84 2.89
N GLY A 51 9.17 0.59 1.59
CA GLY A 51 9.31 -0.74 0.97
C GLY A 51 8.01 -1.55 0.90
N GLU A 52 6.89 -1.03 1.40
CA GLU A 52 5.58 -1.67 1.27
C GLU A 52 5.02 -1.40 -0.13
N MET A 53 5.13 -2.38 -1.03
CA MET A 53 4.67 -2.27 -2.42
C MET A 53 3.25 -2.80 -2.66
N SER A 54 2.54 -3.19 -1.61
CA SER A 54 1.15 -3.65 -1.71
C SER A 54 0.23 -2.49 -2.09
N THR A 55 -0.76 -2.74 -2.95
CA THR A 55 -1.77 -1.74 -3.38
C THR A 55 -3.14 -1.98 -2.76
N GLU A 56 -3.32 -3.12 -2.10
CA GLU A 56 -4.43 -3.33 -1.18
C GLU A 56 -4.19 -2.53 0.10
N ASP A 57 -5.24 -1.91 0.62
CA ASP A 57 -5.23 -1.47 2.01
C ASP A 57 -4.97 -2.71 2.85
N GLY A 58 -3.78 -2.78 3.45
CA GLY A 58 -3.47 -3.79 4.45
C GLY A 58 -4.60 -3.79 5.46
N ASP A 59 -5.11 -4.99 5.77
CA ASP A 59 -6.23 -5.18 6.68
C ASP A 59 -6.00 -4.27 7.89
N ARG A 60 -6.87 -3.26 8.09
CA ARG A 60 -6.81 -2.39 9.28
C ARG A 60 -7.28 -3.18 10.50
N SER A 61 -6.75 -4.38 10.66
CA SER A 61 -6.86 -5.16 11.87
C SER A 61 -5.93 -4.54 12.90
N GLY A 62 -6.48 -3.58 13.63
CA GLY A 62 -6.04 -3.29 14.99
C GLY A 62 -6.30 -4.45 15.96
N SER A 63 -6.46 -5.71 15.53
CA SER A 63 -6.82 -6.81 16.41
C SER A 63 -6.16 -8.14 16.05
N GLN A 64 -5.25 -8.52 16.95
CA GLN A 64 -4.74 -9.88 17.21
C GLN A 64 -3.69 -10.41 16.24
N LYS A 65 -2.42 -10.14 16.60
CA LYS A 65 -1.34 -11.10 16.41
C LYS A 65 -1.74 -12.41 17.10
N LYS A 66 -2.34 -13.35 16.36
CA LYS A 66 -2.43 -14.74 16.82
C LYS A 66 -1.01 -15.30 16.78
N LEU A 67 -0.38 -15.35 17.95
CA LEU A 67 0.80 -16.16 18.21
C LEU A 67 0.52 -17.56 17.65
N LEU A 68 1.24 -17.94 16.59
CA LEU A 68 1.32 -19.32 16.16
C LEU A 68 2.04 -20.09 17.29
N PRO A 69 1.46 -21.14 17.91
CA PRO A 69 2.28 -22.04 18.69
C PRO A 69 3.22 -22.75 17.72
N THR A 70 4.48 -22.33 17.72
CA THR A 70 5.55 -23.05 17.05
C THR A 70 5.72 -24.41 17.73
N GLU A 71 5.59 -25.44 16.90
CA GLU A 71 6.31 -26.71 16.99
C GLU A 71 6.12 -27.61 18.20
N THR A 72 5.30 -28.63 17.91
CA THR A 72 5.56 -30.04 18.20
C THR A 72 7.06 -30.40 18.09
N ILE A 73 7.78 -30.32 19.21
CA ILE A 73 9.08 -31.01 19.34
C ILE A 73 8.85 -32.32 20.07
N LYS A 74 8.95 -33.41 19.29
CA LYS A 74 9.05 -34.79 19.77
C LYS A 74 10.20 -34.88 20.78
N LYS A 75 9.92 -35.34 21.99
CA LYS A 75 10.98 -35.71 22.95
C LYS A 75 10.96 -37.22 23.15
N SER A 76 11.76 -37.91 22.34
CA SER A 76 12.15 -39.30 22.51
C SER A 76 13.51 -39.35 23.20
N THR A 77 13.55 -39.79 24.46
CA THR A 77 14.69 -40.36 25.23
C THR A 77 14.14 -40.72 26.61
N LYS A 78 14.38 -41.87 27.25
CA LYS A 78 15.38 -42.94 27.17
C LYS A 78 14.75 -44.21 27.73
#